data_AF-A0A3R8WC18-F1
#
_entry.id   AF-A0A3R8WC18-F1
#
_cell.length_a   1.000
_cell.length_b   1.000
_cell.length_c   1.000
_cell.angle_alpha   90.00
_cell.angle_beta   90.00
_cell.angle_gamma   90.00
#
_symmetry.space_group_name_H-M   'P 1'
#
loop_
_entity.id
_entity.type
_entity.pdbx_description
1 polymer ?
#
loop_
_entity_poly.entity_id
_entity_poly.type
_entity_poly.pdbx_seq_one_letter_code
_entity_poly.pdbx_strand_id
1 'polypeptide(L)'
;MNRLFATSLSFVLASSVVHLSAQYKQEEYQKYPVQKIFPKTKLDSAEAKAAIAVGETTIKGVAFTKPKTIYGYKAPLAERIYANHILIELFPLTPYYQEWYNLKKNEENLKKNKIVYMDRAAYKYRVTCETNSKGEFTFPKMKPGKYLIVGTLPWYNTKSYDQYTGSGYGNNGSVTDYYQRQYYSTTHSDFLMEVVEVPADKKEVKVKLN
;
A
#
# COMPACT_ATOMS: atom_id res chain seq x y z
N MET A 1 -25.59 -70.79 38.24
CA MET A 1 -24.48 -71.58 37.65
C MET A 1 -24.34 -71.19 36.19
N ASN A 2 -23.14 -70.71 35.79
CA ASN A 2 -22.54 -70.75 34.44
C ASN A 2 -23.34 -70.14 33.25
N ARG A 3 -22.79 -69.30 32.36
CA ARG A 3 -21.42 -68.89 32.03
C ARG A 3 -21.49 -67.60 31.21
N LEU A 4 -20.47 -66.76 31.35
CA LEU A 4 -20.19 -65.57 30.55
C LEU A 4 -20.06 -65.90 29.06
N PHE A 5 -20.68 -65.09 28.20
CA PHE A 5 -20.28 -64.94 26.81
C PHE A 5 -19.41 -63.68 26.69
N ALA A 6 -18.14 -63.89 26.40
CA ALA A 6 -17.18 -62.86 26.02
C ALA A 6 -16.77 -63.14 24.57
N THR A 7 -17.06 -62.21 23.65
CA THR A 7 -16.50 -62.26 22.28
C THR A 7 -16.26 -60.85 21.73
N SER A 8 -14.96 -60.52 21.71
CA SER A 8 -14.18 -59.61 20.86
C SER A 8 -14.69 -58.18 20.59
N LEU A 9 -14.10 -57.24 21.31
CA LEU A 9 -13.98 -55.84 20.93
C LEU A 9 -12.76 -55.70 19.98
N SER A 10 -12.99 -55.54 18.68
CA SER A 10 -11.93 -55.24 17.72
C SER A 10 -11.52 -53.77 17.84
N PHE A 11 -10.43 -53.51 18.56
CA PHE A 11 -9.80 -52.18 18.63
C PHE A 11 -9.01 -51.94 17.34
N VAL A 12 -9.61 -51.28 16.36
CA VAL A 12 -8.88 -50.78 15.19
C VAL A 12 -8.06 -49.58 15.63
N LEU A 13 -6.76 -49.80 15.89
CA LEU A 13 -5.78 -48.73 16.01
C LEU A 13 -5.68 -48.00 14.66
N ALA A 14 -6.40 -46.89 14.53
CA ALA A 14 -6.16 -45.93 13.46
C ALA A 14 -4.81 -45.26 13.73
N SER A 15 -3.76 -45.77 13.10
CA SER A 15 -2.46 -45.10 13.04
C SER A 15 -2.62 -43.81 12.25
N SER A 16 -2.83 -42.68 12.94
CA SER A 16 -2.75 -41.36 12.32
C SER A 16 -1.29 -41.13 11.91
N VAL A 17 -1.01 -41.31 10.61
CA VAL A 17 0.26 -40.89 10.01
C VAL A 17 0.34 -39.37 10.16
N VAL A 18 1.18 -38.93 11.08
CA VAL A 18 1.56 -37.52 11.20
C VAL A 18 2.41 -37.22 9.97
N HIS A 19 1.83 -36.55 8.96
CA HIS A 19 2.62 -35.97 7.88
C HIS A 19 3.42 -34.80 8.45
N LEU A 20 4.61 -35.10 8.99
CA LEU A 20 5.60 -34.10 9.30
C LEU A 20 6.22 -33.66 7.96
N SER A 21 5.74 -32.56 7.38
CA SER A 21 6.41 -31.91 6.27
C SER A 21 7.69 -31.25 6.78
N ALA A 22 8.74 -32.05 7.00
CA ALA A 22 10.07 -31.57 7.38
C ALA A 22 10.81 -31.05 6.14
N GLN A 23 10.23 -30.06 5.47
CA GLN A 23 10.99 -29.29 4.48
C GLN A 23 11.74 -28.19 5.23
N TYR A 24 13.04 -28.38 5.40
CA TYR A 24 13.92 -27.34 5.94
C TYR A 24 13.87 -26.13 4.99
N LYS A 25 13.12 -25.11 5.38
CA LYS A 25 13.14 -23.80 4.72
C LYS A 25 14.24 -22.98 5.37
N GLN A 26 15.35 -22.78 4.65
CA GLN A 26 16.38 -21.87 5.09
C GLN A 26 15.78 -20.47 5.23
N GLU A 27 15.98 -19.83 6.38
CA GLU A 27 15.49 -18.48 6.60
C GLU A 27 16.18 -17.53 5.61
N GLU A 28 15.41 -16.64 5.00
CA GLU A 28 15.96 -15.63 4.11
C GLU A 28 16.86 -14.69 4.93
N TYR A 29 18.07 -14.44 4.45
CA TYR A 29 18.98 -13.48 5.08
C TYR A 29 18.34 -12.09 5.09
N GLN A 30 18.18 -11.51 6.28
CA GLN A 30 17.71 -10.14 6.45
C GLN A 30 18.76 -9.28 7.14
N LYS A 31 19.29 -8.27 6.43
CA LYS A 31 20.23 -7.29 7.00
C LYS A 31 19.65 -6.58 8.24
N TYR A 32 18.34 -6.35 8.25
CA TYR A 32 17.59 -5.84 9.40
C TYR A 32 16.36 -6.73 9.62
N PRO A 33 16.10 -7.24 10.84
CA PRO A 33 14.89 -8.01 11.10
C PRO A 33 13.64 -7.11 10.97
N VAL A 34 12.53 -7.70 10.52
CA VAL A 34 11.25 -7.00 10.41
C VAL A 34 10.77 -6.53 11.79
N GLN A 35 10.61 -5.22 11.93
CA GLN A 35 10.07 -4.56 13.13
C GLN A 35 8.67 -4.05 12.82
N LYS A 36 7.67 -4.64 13.48
CA LYS A 36 6.27 -4.23 13.35
C LYS A 36 5.93 -3.25 14.47
N ILE A 37 5.50 -2.05 14.08
CA ILE A 37 5.11 -0.99 15.01
C ILE A 37 3.59 -0.81 14.90
N PHE A 38 2.90 -0.77 16.03
CA PHE A 38 1.46 -0.55 16.13
C PHE A 38 1.17 0.65 17.04
N PRO A 39 0.04 1.36 16.83
CA PRO A 39 -0.46 2.33 17.80
C PRO A 39 -0.62 1.71 19.19
N LYS A 40 -0.29 2.46 20.23
CA LYS A 40 -0.49 2.04 21.63
C LYS A 40 -1.89 2.40 22.13
N THR A 41 -2.50 3.44 21.54
CA THR A 41 -3.87 3.85 21.83
C THR A 41 -4.84 2.74 21.48
N LYS A 42 -5.86 2.54 22.32
CA LYS A 42 -6.92 1.57 22.04
C LYS A 42 -7.88 2.12 20.98
N LEU A 43 -8.26 1.28 20.02
CA LEU A 43 -9.28 1.63 19.04
C LEU A 43 -10.67 1.75 19.69
N ASP A 44 -11.24 2.96 19.70
CA ASP A 44 -12.66 3.16 19.97
C ASP A 44 -13.48 2.90 18.71
N SER A 45 -14.12 1.73 18.70
CA SER A 45 -14.97 1.27 17.60
C SER A 45 -16.25 2.07 17.44
N ALA A 46 -16.82 2.57 18.54
CA ALA A 46 -18.07 3.32 18.51
C ALA A 46 -17.84 4.73 17.93
N GLU A 47 -16.77 5.39 18.38
CA GLU A 47 -16.35 6.68 17.86
C GLU A 47 -16.01 6.60 16.36
N ALA A 48 -15.19 5.62 15.96
CA ALA A 48 -14.80 5.44 14.57
C ALA A 48 -16.02 5.19 13.66
N LYS A 49 -16.96 4.36 14.10
CA LYS A 49 -18.22 4.11 13.38
C LYS A 49 -19.09 5.35 13.27
N ALA A 50 -19.20 6.15 14.34
CA ALA A 50 -20.01 7.36 14.35
C ALA A 50 -19.41 8.47 13.46
N ALA A 51 -18.09 8.50 13.28
CA ALA A 51 -17.38 9.49 12.46
C ALA A 51 -17.50 9.22 10.95
N ILE A 52 -17.64 7.97 10.52
CA ILE A 52 -17.87 7.58 9.10
C ILE A 52 -19.35 7.45 8.75
N ALA A 53 -20.25 7.81 9.67
CA ALA A 53 -21.68 7.80 9.41
C ALA A 53 -22.06 8.77 8.28
N VAL A 54 -23.23 8.55 7.71
CA VAL A 54 -23.77 9.38 6.62
C VAL A 54 -23.93 10.83 7.08
N GLY A 55 -23.39 11.76 6.30
CA GLY A 55 -23.58 13.20 6.41
C GLY A 55 -24.03 13.82 5.08
N GLU A 56 -23.69 15.09 4.89
CA GLU A 56 -24.18 15.89 3.75
C GLU A 56 -23.07 16.41 2.84
N THR A 57 -21.81 16.40 3.31
CA THR A 57 -20.70 17.00 2.57
C THR A 57 -20.08 16.01 1.59
N THR A 58 -19.60 16.50 0.44
CA THR A 58 -18.87 15.69 -0.53
C THR A 58 -17.40 16.09 -0.54
N ILE A 59 -16.50 15.13 -0.35
CA ILE A 59 -15.07 15.32 -0.54
C ILE A 59 -14.74 14.95 -1.98
N LYS A 60 -14.17 15.87 -2.74
CA LYS A 60 -13.61 15.62 -4.06
C LYS A 60 -12.11 15.85 -4.04
N GLY A 61 -11.35 14.99 -4.67
CA GLY A 61 -9.92 15.20 -4.73
C GLY A 61 -9.26 14.62 -5.96
N VAL A 62 -7.98 14.94 -6.10
CA VAL A 62 -7.11 14.40 -7.14
C VAL A 62 -5.88 13.82 -6.49
N ALA A 63 -5.64 12.53 -6.74
CA ALA A 63 -4.49 11.77 -6.30
C ALA A 63 -3.43 11.72 -7.41
N PHE A 64 -2.20 12.10 -7.07
CA PHE A 64 -1.08 12.09 -8.00
C PHE A 64 0.26 12.05 -7.25
N THR A 65 1.32 11.59 -7.91
CA THR A 65 2.70 11.77 -7.43
C THR A 65 3.53 12.56 -8.44
N LYS A 66 4.77 12.84 -8.08
CA LYS A 66 5.80 13.40 -8.96
C LYS A 66 7.08 12.61 -8.79
N PRO A 67 7.87 12.42 -9.86
CA PRO A 67 9.15 11.74 -9.77
C PRO A 67 10.07 12.46 -8.78
N LYS A 68 10.90 11.68 -8.08
CA LYS A 68 11.92 12.22 -7.17
C LYS A 68 13.12 12.72 -7.97
N THR A 69 13.70 13.81 -7.52
CA THR A 69 15.00 14.30 -8.00
C THR A 69 16.11 13.35 -7.57
N ILE A 70 17.32 13.55 -8.10
CA ILE A 70 18.52 12.83 -7.67
C ILE A 70 18.80 12.95 -6.15
N TYR A 71 18.27 13.99 -5.51
CA TYR A 71 18.40 14.26 -4.09
C TYR A 71 17.25 13.66 -3.24
N GLY A 72 16.33 12.92 -3.87
CA GLY A 72 15.30 12.15 -3.19
C GLY A 72 13.99 12.88 -2.84
N TYR A 73 13.85 14.16 -3.17
CA TYR A 73 12.59 14.92 -2.99
C TYR A 73 11.79 15.01 -4.29
N LYS A 74 10.47 15.20 -4.20
CA LYS A 74 9.57 15.32 -5.37
C LYS A 74 9.95 16.53 -6.24
N ALA A 75 10.15 16.32 -7.54
CA ALA A 75 10.53 17.36 -8.48
C ALA A 75 9.36 18.36 -8.70
N PRO A 76 9.52 19.65 -8.38
CA PRO A 76 8.40 20.61 -8.38
C PRO A 76 7.86 20.89 -9.79
N LEU A 77 8.72 20.89 -10.81
CA LEU A 77 8.37 21.16 -12.21
C LEU A 77 8.08 19.90 -13.03
N ALA A 78 8.23 18.71 -12.45
CA ALA A 78 7.91 17.49 -13.17
C ALA A 78 6.41 17.33 -13.39
N GLU A 79 6.07 16.67 -14.48
CA GLU A 79 4.69 16.29 -14.79
C GLU A 79 4.09 15.42 -13.68
N ARG A 80 2.78 15.56 -13.48
CA ARG A 80 2.04 14.78 -12.50
C ARG A 80 1.82 13.38 -13.05
N ILE A 81 2.13 12.40 -12.22
CA ILE A 81 1.75 11.02 -12.45
C ILE A 81 0.43 10.82 -11.71
N TYR A 82 -0.68 10.86 -12.44
CA TYR A 82 -2.00 10.70 -11.84
C TYR A 82 -2.22 9.28 -11.36
N ALA A 83 -2.96 9.16 -10.26
CA ALA A 83 -3.25 7.88 -9.66
C ALA A 83 -4.36 7.16 -10.42
N ASN A 84 -4.00 6.47 -11.50
CA ASN A 84 -4.95 5.80 -12.38
C ASN A 84 -5.47 4.50 -11.76
N HIS A 85 -6.80 4.39 -11.53
CA HIS A 85 -7.46 3.17 -11.04
C HIS A 85 -6.83 2.57 -9.77
N ILE A 86 -6.57 3.42 -8.77
CA ILE A 86 -6.08 2.97 -7.46
C ILE A 86 -7.17 3.05 -6.40
N LEU A 87 -7.08 2.17 -5.40
CA LEU A 87 -7.93 2.23 -4.22
C LEU A 87 -7.46 3.35 -3.28
N ILE A 88 -8.35 4.28 -2.98
CA ILE A 88 -8.19 5.30 -1.96
C ILE A 88 -9.05 4.91 -0.76
N GLU A 89 -8.44 4.94 0.42
CA GLU A 89 -9.09 4.60 1.68
C GLU A 89 -9.17 5.85 2.56
N LEU A 90 -10.33 6.05 3.17
CA LEU A 90 -10.61 7.17 4.06
C LEU A 90 -10.97 6.62 5.44
N PHE A 91 -10.22 7.08 6.44
CA PHE A 91 -10.38 6.74 7.85
C PHE A 91 -10.83 7.96 8.66
N PRO A 92 -11.62 7.78 9.72
CA PRO A 92 -11.92 8.85 10.66
C PRO A 92 -10.66 9.18 11.48
N LEU A 93 -10.32 10.45 11.67
CA LEU A 93 -9.13 10.84 12.43
C LEU A 93 -9.40 10.84 13.95
N THR A 94 -9.75 9.68 14.50
CA THR A 94 -9.86 9.49 15.97
C THR A 94 -8.44 9.39 16.60
N PRO A 95 -8.30 9.43 17.94
CA PRO A 95 -6.97 9.37 18.59
C PRO A 95 -6.11 8.19 18.14
N TYR A 96 -6.72 7.03 17.87
CA TYR A 96 -6.04 5.85 17.33
C TYR A 96 -5.39 6.12 15.96
N TYR A 97 -6.16 6.65 15.01
CA TYR A 97 -5.67 6.92 13.65
C TYR A 97 -4.70 8.09 13.62
N GLN A 98 -4.87 9.06 14.52
CA GLN A 98 -3.94 10.15 14.71
C GLN A 98 -2.56 9.65 15.18
N GLU A 99 -2.53 8.73 16.14
CA GLU A 99 -1.28 8.09 16.58
C GLU A 99 -0.67 7.27 15.43
N TRP A 100 -1.47 6.47 14.72
CA TRP A 100 -0.99 5.74 13.56
C TRP A 100 -0.36 6.66 12.51
N TYR A 101 -1.01 7.78 12.18
CA TYR A 101 -0.49 8.77 11.24
C TYR A 101 0.87 9.31 11.69
N ASN A 102 1.00 9.64 12.98
CA ASN A 102 2.25 10.14 13.55
C ASN A 102 3.36 9.08 13.51
N LEU A 103 3.06 7.83 13.85
CA LEU A 103 4.00 6.71 13.77
C LEU A 103 4.43 6.48 12.30
N LYS A 104 3.48 6.44 11.37
CA LYS A 104 3.72 6.24 9.94
C LYS A 104 4.66 7.31 9.38
N LYS A 105 4.48 8.56 9.80
CA LYS A 105 5.29 9.71 9.35
C LYS A 105 6.69 9.75 9.96
N ASN A 106 6.83 9.37 11.23
CA ASN A 106 8.05 9.63 12.01
C ASN A 106 8.92 8.38 12.24
N GLU A 107 8.32 7.20 12.33
CA GLU A 107 8.99 5.96 12.75
C GLU A 107 9.17 4.96 11.59
N GLU A 108 8.37 5.07 10.52
CA GLU A 108 8.45 4.14 9.39
C GLU A 108 9.78 4.30 8.63
N ASN A 109 10.45 3.16 8.42
CA ASN A 109 11.67 3.11 7.65
C ASN A 109 11.78 1.78 6.92
N LEU A 110 11.30 1.75 5.67
CA LEU A 110 11.32 0.57 4.82
C LEU A 110 12.75 0.06 4.55
N LYS A 111 13.77 0.93 4.53
CA LYS A 111 15.18 0.51 4.37
C LYS A 111 15.73 -0.24 5.57
N LYS A 112 15.12 -0.05 6.75
CA LYS A 112 15.47 -0.72 8.01
C LYS A 112 14.43 -1.75 8.43
N ASN A 113 13.52 -2.13 7.53
CA ASN A 113 12.40 -3.05 7.79
C ASN A 113 11.54 -2.66 9.02
N LYS A 114 11.45 -1.36 9.33
CA LYS A 114 10.53 -0.81 10.32
C LYS A 114 9.22 -0.42 9.62
N ILE A 115 8.16 -1.16 9.88
CA ILE A 115 6.88 -1.00 9.18
C ILE A 115 5.79 -0.71 10.21
N VAL A 116 5.02 0.35 9.97
CA VAL A 116 3.94 0.78 10.84
C VAL A 116 2.62 0.20 10.31
N TYR A 117 1.93 -0.54 11.17
CA TYR A 117 0.68 -1.22 10.87
C TYR A 117 -0.46 -0.66 11.70
N MET A 118 -1.69 -0.79 11.18
CA MET A 118 -2.90 -0.69 11.98
C MET A 118 -3.34 -2.08 12.44
N ASP A 119 -4.12 -2.12 13.52
CA ASP A 119 -4.85 -3.31 13.92
C ASP A 119 -5.85 -3.71 12.85
N ARG A 120 -6.05 -5.03 12.69
CA ARG A 120 -7.00 -5.57 11.72
C ARG A 120 -8.42 -5.02 11.91
N ALA A 121 -8.81 -4.71 13.14
CA ALA A 121 -10.11 -4.13 13.47
C ALA A 121 -10.29 -2.70 12.94
N ALA A 122 -9.21 -1.91 12.86
CA ALA A 122 -9.26 -0.53 12.40
C ALA A 122 -9.70 -0.43 10.94
N TYR A 123 -9.23 -1.36 10.09
CA TYR A 123 -9.64 -1.41 8.68
C TYR A 123 -11.15 -1.57 8.47
N LYS A 124 -11.93 -2.03 9.46
CA LYS A 124 -13.39 -2.13 9.34
C LYS A 124 -14.09 -0.77 9.28
N TYR A 125 -13.45 0.28 9.80
CA TYR A 125 -14.04 1.63 9.92
C TYR A 125 -13.46 2.57 8.86
N ARG A 126 -13.50 2.14 7.60
CA ARG A 126 -13.03 2.93 6.46
C ARG A 126 -14.06 2.98 5.35
N VAL A 127 -14.01 4.04 4.57
CA VAL A 127 -14.72 4.15 3.29
C VAL A 127 -13.68 4.07 2.19
N THR A 128 -13.97 3.32 1.13
CA THR A 128 -13.06 3.18 -0.01
C THR A 128 -13.70 3.71 -1.27
N CYS A 129 -12.88 4.27 -2.15
CA CYS A 129 -13.27 4.58 -3.53
C CYS A 129 -12.10 4.27 -4.45
N GLU A 130 -12.41 4.08 -5.73
CA GLU A 130 -11.40 3.93 -6.77
C GLU A 130 -11.27 5.26 -7.52
N THR A 131 -10.03 5.66 -7.82
CA THR A 131 -9.79 6.83 -8.66
C THR A 131 -10.07 6.53 -10.13
N ASN A 132 -10.43 7.56 -10.90
CA ASN A 132 -10.48 7.45 -12.35
C ASN A 132 -9.08 7.61 -12.99
N SER A 133 -9.02 7.61 -14.33
CA SER A 133 -7.77 7.76 -15.09
C SER A 133 -7.05 9.09 -14.90
N LYS A 134 -7.73 10.10 -14.37
CA LYS A 134 -7.16 11.41 -14.00
C LYS A 134 -6.82 11.50 -12.52
N GLY A 135 -6.88 10.40 -11.78
CA GLY A 135 -6.65 10.38 -10.34
C GLY A 135 -7.75 11.04 -9.52
N GLU A 136 -8.90 11.36 -10.13
CA GLU A 136 -10.01 12.01 -9.43
C GLU A 136 -10.74 10.98 -8.58
N PHE A 137 -11.07 11.36 -7.35
CA PHE A 137 -11.85 10.53 -6.42
C PHE A 137 -12.93 11.36 -5.73
N THR A 138 -13.99 10.70 -5.26
CA THR A 138 -15.10 11.35 -4.57
C THR A 138 -15.61 10.47 -3.42
N PHE A 139 -15.71 11.07 -2.24
CA PHE A 139 -16.41 10.50 -1.09
C PHE A 139 -17.68 11.33 -0.83
N PRO A 140 -18.87 10.85 -1.23
CA PRO A 140 -20.11 11.56 -1.00
C PRO A 140 -20.63 11.34 0.42
N LYS A 141 -21.47 12.26 0.90
CA LYS A 141 -22.23 12.12 2.17
C LYS A 141 -21.34 11.88 3.39
N MET A 142 -20.26 12.64 3.48
CA MET A 142 -19.37 12.67 4.64
C MET A 142 -19.95 13.55 5.73
N LYS A 143 -19.82 13.08 6.97
CA LYS A 143 -20.14 13.88 8.15
C LYS A 143 -19.06 14.97 8.34
N PRO A 144 -19.38 16.09 9.00
CA PRO A 144 -18.35 17.03 9.44
C PRO A 144 -17.38 16.37 10.41
N GLY A 145 -16.08 16.63 10.25
CA GLY A 145 -15.03 15.99 11.03
C GLY A 145 -13.68 16.00 10.34
N LYS A 146 -12.68 15.38 10.97
CA LYS A 146 -11.35 15.19 10.40
C LYS A 146 -11.20 13.77 9.90
N TYR A 147 -10.60 13.64 8.74
CA TYR A 147 -10.42 12.37 8.05
C TYR A 147 -8.98 12.24 7.57
N LEU A 148 -8.50 11.00 7.56
CA LEU A 148 -7.22 10.59 7.04
C LEU A 148 -7.46 9.85 5.73
N ILE A 149 -6.92 10.36 4.63
CA ILE A 149 -7.02 9.76 3.30
C ILE A 149 -5.68 9.14 2.96
N VAL A 150 -5.68 7.88 2.54
CA VAL A 150 -4.49 7.14 2.14
C VAL A 150 -4.69 6.42 0.82
N GLY A 151 -3.60 6.20 0.10
CA GLY A 151 -3.58 5.42 -1.13
C GLY A 151 -2.18 4.93 -1.45
N THR A 152 -2.07 3.85 -2.20
CA THR A 152 -0.76 3.38 -2.71
C THR A 152 -0.75 3.52 -4.22
N LEU A 153 0.19 4.32 -4.73
CA LEU A 153 0.34 4.58 -6.16
C LEU A 153 1.56 3.85 -6.72
N PRO A 154 1.38 2.70 -7.39
CA PRO A 154 2.43 2.11 -8.20
C PRO A 154 2.61 2.91 -9.48
N TRP A 155 3.86 3.19 -9.85
CA TRP A 155 4.18 3.86 -11.11
C TRP A 155 5.53 3.40 -11.63
N TYR A 156 5.80 3.61 -12.92
CA TYR A 156 7.09 3.29 -13.51
C TYR A 156 7.61 4.44 -14.35
N ASN A 157 8.93 4.56 -14.44
CA ASN A 157 9.58 5.41 -15.44
C ASN A 157 10.30 4.54 -16.44
N THR A 158 10.05 4.76 -17.73
CA THR A 158 10.81 4.15 -18.81
C THR A 158 11.90 5.12 -19.25
N LYS A 159 13.12 4.61 -19.36
CA LYS A 159 14.27 5.33 -19.90
C LYS A 159 14.79 4.54 -21.10
N SER A 160 15.49 5.25 -21.98
CA SER A 160 16.10 4.64 -23.15
C SER A 160 17.53 5.11 -23.32
N TYR A 161 18.39 4.25 -23.85
CA TYR A 161 19.77 4.61 -24.21
C TYR A 161 20.16 3.94 -25.52
N ASP A 162 21.07 4.56 -26.25
CA ASP A 162 21.61 4.02 -27.49
C ASP A 162 22.80 3.13 -27.15
N GLN A 163 22.61 1.82 -27.30
CA GLN A 163 23.67 0.82 -27.09
C GLN A 163 24.46 0.69 -28.39
N TYR A 164 25.77 0.91 -28.33
CA TYR A 164 26.64 0.63 -29.46
C TYR A 164 26.61 -0.87 -29.80
N THR A 165 26.42 -1.18 -31.08
CA THR A 165 26.26 -2.54 -31.60
C THR A 165 27.34 -2.96 -32.59
N GLY A 166 28.25 -2.05 -32.95
CA GLY A 166 29.36 -2.31 -33.85
C GLY A 166 29.61 -1.15 -34.81
N SER A 167 30.67 -1.24 -35.61
CA SER A 167 30.99 -0.26 -36.65
C SER A 167 31.13 -0.94 -38.01
N GLY A 168 30.65 -0.27 -39.04
CA GLY A 168 30.88 -0.63 -40.45
C GLY A 168 32.05 0.17 -41.01
N TYR A 169 32.85 -0.47 -41.86
CA TYR A 169 33.98 0.15 -42.55
C TYR A 169 33.70 0.20 -44.05
N GLY A 170 33.77 1.41 -44.62
CA GLY A 170 33.64 1.64 -46.06
C GLY A 170 34.97 1.50 -46.79
N ASN A 171 34.92 1.27 -48.10
CA ASN A 171 36.09 1.00 -48.95
C ASN A 171 37.12 2.16 -49.00
N ASN A 172 36.71 3.38 -48.63
CA ASN A 172 37.55 4.59 -48.58
C ASN A 172 38.02 4.94 -47.16
N GLY A 173 37.96 4.00 -46.20
CA GLY A 173 38.38 4.22 -44.81
C GLY A 173 37.36 4.94 -43.92
N SER A 174 36.14 5.16 -44.40
CA SER A 174 35.05 5.73 -43.59
C SER A 174 34.54 4.73 -42.56
N VAL A 175 34.36 5.18 -41.32
CA VAL A 175 33.77 4.37 -40.23
C VAL A 175 32.37 4.88 -39.93
N THR A 176 31.41 3.97 -39.75
CA THR A 176 30.04 4.29 -39.32
C THR A 176 29.70 3.44 -38.12
N ASP A 177 29.38 4.10 -37.00
CA ASP A 177 28.98 3.42 -35.77
C ASP A 177 27.47 3.14 -35.77
N TYR A 178 27.11 1.90 -35.45
CA TYR A 178 25.73 1.46 -35.36
C TYR A 178 25.30 1.40 -33.89
N TYR A 179 24.13 1.95 -33.63
CA TYR A 179 23.52 1.94 -32.31
C TYR A 179 22.13 1.32 -32.37
N GLN A 180 21.78 0.57 -31.33
CA GLN A 180 20.44 0.07 -31.10
C GLN A 180 19.85 0.74 -29.86
N ARG A 181 18.66 1.32 -30.01
CA ARG A 181 17.92 1.93 -28.90
C ARG A 181 17.40 0.83 -27.97
N GLN A 182 17.86 0.83 -26.73
CA GLN A 182 17.38 -0.05 -25.66
C GLN A 182 16.45 0.71 -24.72
N TYR A 183 15.50 0.00 -24.11
CA TYR A 183 14.55 0.54 -23.14
C TYR A 183 14.62 -0.23 -21.83
N TYR A 184 14.54 0.47 -20.71
CA TYR A 184 14.38 -0.14 -19.40
C TYR A 184 13.36 0.64 -18.56
N SER A 185 12.64 -0.07 -17.71
CA SER A 185 11.65 0.51 -16.81
C SER A 185 12.07 0.30 -15.35
N THR A 186 11.89 1.33 -14.53
CA THR A 186 12.05 1.24 -13.08
C THR A 186 10.69 1.44 -12.43
N THR A 187 10.29 0.49 -11.59
CA THR A 187 9.02 0.53 -10.86
C THR A 187 9.21 1.20 -9.51
N HIS A 188 8.23 1.99 -9.12
CA HIS A 188 8.13 2.71 -7.86
C HIS A 188 6.76 2.45 -7.24
N SER A 189 6.67 2.69 -5.93
CA SER A 189 5.40 2.70 -5.21
C SER A 189 5.46 3.82 -4.19
N ASP A 190 4.59 4.81 -4.34
CA ASP A 190 4.48 5.92 -3.39
C ASP A 190 3.24 5.73 -2.53
N PHE A 191 3.42 5.83 -1.21
CA PHE A 191 2.33 5.85 -0.25
C PHE A 191 1.84 7.30 -0.09
N LEU A 192 0.63 7.58 -0.54
CA LEU A 192 -0.02 8.88 -0.45
C LEU A 192 -0.80 8.93 0.87
N MET A 193 -0.66 10.04 1.60
CA MET A 193 -1.32 10.20 2.91
C MET A 193 -1.56 11.67 3.20
N GLU A 194 -2.81 12.05 3.47
CA GLU A 194 -3.20 13.44 3.76
C GLU A 194 -4.32 13.49 4.81
N VAL A 195 -4.29 14.53 5.65
CA VAL A 195 -5.37 14.81 6.62
C VAL A 195 -6.28 15.91 6.06
N VAL A 196 -7.58 15.67 6.10
CA VAL A 196 -8.61 16.58 5.57
C VAL A 196 -9.60 16.92 6.66
N GLU A 197 -9.98 18.19 6.72
CA GLU A 197 -11.06 18.67 7.58
C GLU A 197 -12.30 18.97 6.75
N VAL A 198 -13.42 18.43 7.19
CA VAL A 198 -14.75 18.62 6.62
C VAL A 198 -15.55 19.50 7.57
N PRO A 199 -15.73 20.80 7.28
CA PRO A 199 -16.50 21.69 8.12
C PRO A 199 -18.01 21.52 7.88
N ALA A 200 -18.82 21.88 8.89
CA ALA A 200 -20.27 21.63 8.88
C ALA A 200 -21.07 22.48 7.89
N ASP A 201 -20.52 23.61 7.46
CA ASP A 201 -21.15 24.60 6.59
C ASP A 201 -20.91 24.36 5.09
N LYS A 202 -20.02 23.43 4.72
CA LYS A 202 -19.64 23.19 3.33
C LYS A 202 -20.31 21.95 2.75
N LYS A 203 -20.88 22.12 1.56
CA LYS A 203 -21.39 21.02 0.72
C LYS A 203 -20.28 20.27 -0.02
N GLU A 204 -19.16 20.94 -0.31
CA GLU A 204 -18.04 20.35 -1.03
C GLU A 204 -16.68 20.77 -0.43
N VAL A 205 -15.75 19.82 -0.33
CA VAL A 205 -14.36 20.03 0.10
C VAL A 205 -13.43 19.48 -0.98
N LYS A 206 -12.44 20.28 -1.39
CA LYS A 206 -11.45 19.90 -2.42
C LYS A 206 -10.12 19.52 -1.80
N VAL A 207 -9.56 18.39 -2.24
CA VAL A 207 -8.35 17.79 -1.67
C VAL A 207 -7.34 17.45 -2.75
N LYS A 208 -6.05 17.64 -2.46
CA LYS A 208 -4.95 17.11 -3.28
C LYS A 208 -4.23 16.04 -2.46
N LEU A 209 -4.22 14.82 -2.96
CA LEU A 209 -3.54 13.70 -2.31
C LEU A 209 -2.24 13.45 -3.07
N ASN A 210 -1.09 13.71 -2.45
CA ASN A 210 0.20 13.49 -3.09
C ASN A 210 1.27 12.93 -2.16
#